data_AF-A0A4Q3VZ88-F1
#
_entry.id   AF-A0A4Q3VZ88-F1
#
_cell.length_a   1.000
_cell.length_b   1.000
_cell.length_c   1.000
_cell.angle_alpha   90.00
_cell.angle_beta   90.00
_cell.angle_gamma   90.00
#
_symmetry.space_group_name_H-M   'P 1'
#
loop_
_entity.id
_entity.type
_entity.pdbx_description
1 polymer ?
#
loop_
_entity_poly.entity_id
_entity_poly.type
_entity_poly.pdbx_seq_one_letter_code
_entity_poly.pdbx_strand_id
1 'polypeptide(L)'
;MFNPFPLYQVKYLPLFIQKGVKCFVKQTYERGRNLLQETVLPAYLLTQYSDIGLAKEHLDAIRHDPAAMMLVVQDGNDLRELQRLG
;
A
#
# COMPACT_ATOMS: atom_id res chain seq x y z
N MET A 1 -1.32 8.22 17.93
CA MET A 1 -0.42 8.53 16.80
C MET A 1 -1.28 8.78 15.58
N PHE A 2 -1.27 10.00 15.03
CA PHE A 2 -1.99 10.31 13.79
C PHE A 2 -1.14 9.78 12.63
N ASN A 3 -1.52 8.65 12.04
CA ASN A 3 -0.86 8.14 10.85
C ASN A 3 -1.47 8.86 9.62
N PRO A 4 -0.72 9.68 8.89
CA PRO A 4 -1.23 10.39 7.72
C PRO A 4 -1.52 9.44 6.55
N PHE A 5 -1.06 8.19 6.61
CA PHE A 5 -1.27 7.19 5.57
C PHE A 5 -2.46 6.29 5.89
N PRO A 6 -3.41 6.12 4.96
CA PRO A 6 -4.53 5.23 5.16
C PRO A 6 -4.06 3.78 5.20
N LEU A 7 -4.65 3.00 6.11
CA LEU A 7 -4.54 1.56 6.06
C LEU A 7 -5.08 1.05 4.73
N TYR A 8 -4.37 0.09 4.15
CA TYR A 8 -4.80 -0.55 2.93
C TYR A 8 -6.14 -1.25 3.14
N GLN A 9 -7.15 -0.85 2.36
CA GLN A 9 -8.44 -1.51 2.30
C GLN A 9 -8.84 -1.63 0.84
N VAL A 10 -9.07 -2.86 0.37
CA VAL A 10 -9.33 -3.17 -1.04
C VAL A 10 -10.49 -2.34 -1.62
N LYS A 11 -11.51 -2.04 -0.81
CA LYS A 11 -12.66 -1.23 -1.22
C LYS A 11 -12.33 0.21 -1.64
N TYR A 12 -11.16 0.75 -1.26
CA TYR A 12 -10.77 2.12 -1.62
C TYR A 12 -10.02 2.22 -2.95
N LEU A 13 -9.50 1.10 -3.46
CA LEU A 13 -8.79 1.07 -4.74
C LEU A 13 -9.60 1.58 -5.93
N PRO A 14 -10.86 1.15 -6.12
CA PRO A 14 -11.68 1.67 -7.22
C PRO A 14 -11.82 3.20 -7.17
N LEU A 15 -11.93 3.78 -5.96
CA LEU A 15 -12.07 5.22 -5.77
C LEU A 15 -10.78 5.97 -6.14
N PHE A 16 -9.61 5.44 -5.79
CA PHE A 16 -8.33 6.06 -6.16
C PHE A 16 -8.09 6.01 -7.67
N ILE A 17 -8.42 4.87 -8.30
CA ILE A 17 -8.29 4.70 -9.75
C ILE A 17 -9.25 5.64 -10.50
N GLN A 18 -10.51 5.77 -10.06
CA GLN A 18 -11.47 6.72 -10.62
C GLN A 18 -10.97 8.17 -10.53
N LYS A 19 -10.17 8.50 -9.51
CA LYS A 19 -9.55 9.82 -9.35
C LYS A 19 -8.28 10.02 -10.20
N GLY A 20 -7.93 9.05 -11.05
CA GLY A 20 -6.76 9.12 -11.92
C GLY A 20 -5.44 8.77 -11.23
N VAL A 21 -5.48 8.23 -10.00
CA VAL A 21 -4.28 7.73 -9.33
C VAL A 21 -3.88 6.41 -9.98
N LYS A 22 -2.65 6.35 -10.46
CA LYS A 22 -2.12 5.17 -11.16
C LYS A 22 -0.93 4.51 -10.47
N CYS A 23 -0.28 5.20 -9.54
CA CYS A 23 0.89 4.65 -8.85
C CYS A 23 0.60 4.53 -7.35
N PHE A 24 0.92 3.37 -6.81
CA PHE A 24 0.79 3.06 -5.39
C PHE A 24 2.05 2.39 -4.88
N VAL A 25 2.42 2.69 -3.64
CA VAL A 25 3.48 1.99 -2.91
C VAL A 25 2.86 1.34 -1.69
N LYS A 26 2.99 0.01 -1.60
CA LYS A 26 2.61 -0.79 -0.44
C LYS A 26 3.81 -0.92 0.49
N GLN A 27 3.55 -0.77 1.79
CA GLN A 27 4.52 -1.03 2.85
C GLN A 27 3.85 -1.72 4.04
N THR A 28 4.61 -2.47 4.82
CA THR A 28 4.20 -3.10 6.07
C THR A 28 3.84 -2.03 7.10
N TYR A 29 2.68 -2.19 7.70
CA TYR A 29 2.29 -1.43 8.87
C TYR A 29 2.47 -2.29 10.12
N GLU A 30 3.57 -2.08 10.82
CA GLU A 30 3.70 -2.64 12.17
C GLU A 30 2.71 -1.93 13.10
N ARG A 31 1.52 -2.51 13.28
CA ARG A 31 0.66 -2.13 14.40
C ARG A 31 1.47 -2.36 15.67
N GLY A 32 1.50 -1.37 16.57
CA GLY A 32 2.17 -1.51 17.87
C GLY A 32 1.84 -2.87 18.46
N ARG A 33 2.86 -3.73 18.60
CA ARG A 33 2.69 -5.13 18.99
C ARG A 33 2.00 -5.14 20.35
N ASN A 34 0.73 -5.54 20.38
CA ASN A 34 0.08 -5.80 21.64
C ASN A 34 0.56 -7.19 22.09
N LEU A 35 1.45 -7.24 23.08
CA LEU A 35 2.07 -8.47 23.58
C LEU A 35 1.03 -9.52 24.05
N LEU A 36 -0.23 -9.11 24.22
CA LEU A 36 -1.35 -9.94 24.65
C LEU A 36 -2.21 -10.48 23.48
N GLN A 37 -1.92 -10.11 22.23
CA GLN A 37 -2.62 -10.61 21.04
C GLN A 37 -1.64 -11.33 20.13
N GLU A 38 -1.57 -12.67 20.25
CA GLU A 38 -0.67 -13.53 19.46
C GLU A 38 -1.04 -13.60 17.96
N THR A 39 -2.20 -13.07 17.55
CA THR A 39 -2.69 -13.18 16.16
C THR A 39 -2.98 -11.81 15.56
N VAL A 40 -1.95 -10.95 15.44
CA VAL A 40 -2.09 -9.71 14.67
C VAL A 40 -1.91 -10.05 13.19
N LEU A 41 -3.02 -10.04 12.44
CA LEU A 41 -2.98 -10.12 10.97
C LEU A 41 -2.08 -9.00 10.41
N PRO A 42 -1.25 -9.31 9.39
CA PRO A 42 -0.40 -8.31 8.77
C PRO A 42 -1.26 -7.17 8.21
N ALA A 43 -0.87 -5.94 8.56
CA ALA A 43 -1.49 -4.72 8.04
C ALA A 43 -0.52 -4.05 7.07
N TYR A 44 -1.07 -3.41 6.04
CA TYR A 44 -0.29 -2.68 5.05
C TYR A 44 -0.75 -1.23 4.97
N LEU A 45 0.17 -0.32 4.66
CA LEU A 45 -0.13 1.04 4.21
C LEU A 45 -0.05 1.06 2.69
N LEU A 46 -0.91 1.86 2.09
CA LEU A 46 -0.87 2.14 0.66
C LEU A 46 -0.71 3.64 0.46
N THR A 47 0.35 4.05 -0.20
CA THR A 47 0.65 5.45 -0.50
C THR A 47 0.45 5.70 -1.97
N GLN A 48 -0.42 6.65 -2.31
CA GLN A 48 -0.69 7.05 -3.68
C GLN A 48 0.32 8.07 -4.19
N TYR A 49 0.70 7.96 -5.46
CA TYR A 49 1.60 8.88 -6.14
C TYR A 49 1.00 9.30 -7.49
N SER A 50 1.12 10.60 -7.79
CA SER A 50 0.85 11.14 -9.12
C SER A 50 2.05 11.02 -10.06
N ASP A 51 3.26 10.94 -9.50
CA ASP A 51 4.53 10.85 -10.22
C ASP A 51 5.23 9.51 -9.91
N ILE A 52 5.69 8.83 -10.96
CA ILE A 52 6.33 7.52 -10.83
C ILE A 52 7.75 7.61 -10.25
N GLY A 53 8.44 8.73 -10.44
CA GLY A 53 9.74 9.00 -9.83
C GLY A 53 9.63 9.05 -8.31
N LEU A 54 8.64 9.79 -7.79
CA LEU A 54 8.37 9.85 -6.35
C LEU A 54 7.98 8.47 -5.76
N ALA A 55 7.24 7.65 -6.52
CA ALA A 55 6.91 6.29 -6.11
C ALA A 55 8.17 5.40 -6.01
N LYS A 56 9.11 5.54 -6.95
CA LYS A 56 10.39 4.82 -6.93
C LYS A 56 11.27 5.27 -5.77
N GLU A 57 11.38 6.57 -5.54
CA GLU A 57 12.14 7.10 -4.40
C GLU A 57 11.60 6.57 -3.07
N HIS A 58 10.27 6.51 -2.91
CA HIS A 58 9.68 5.89 -1.72
C HIS A 58 10.01 4.39 -1.65
N LEU A 59 9.83 3.64 -2.74
CA LEU A 59 10.13 2.22 -2.77
C LEU A 59 11.59 1.93 -2.38
N ASP A 60 12.54 2.73 -2.89
CA ASP A 60 13.96 2.62 -2.55
C ASP A 60 14.21 2.93 -1.07
N ALA A 61 13.51 3.91 -0.50
CA ALA A 61 13.59 4.25 0.92
C ALA A 61 13.12 3.10 1.83
N ILE A 62 12.13 2.32 1.38
CA ILE A 62 11.58 1.17 2.11
C ILE A 62 12.10 -0.19 1.61
N ARG A 63 13.20 -0.23 0.84
CA ARG A 63 13.74 -1.47 0.23
C ARG A 63 13.99 -2.65 1.19
N HIS A 64 14.06 -2.37 2.49
CA HIS A 64 14.27 -3.35 3.55
C HIS A 64 12.98 -4.01 4.02
N ASP A 65 11.82 -3.47 3.66
CA ASP A 65 10.52 -4.05 3.98
C ASP A 65 10.21 -5.21 3.02
N PRO A 66 10.04 -6.44 3.53
CA PRO A 66 9.80 -7.61 2.70
C PRO A 66 8.47 -7.55 1.92
N ALA A 67 7.54 -6.70 2.33
CA ALA A 67 6.27 -6.48 1.65
C ALA A 67 6.28 -5.21 0.77
N ALA A 68 7.41 -4.50 0.67
CA ALA A 68 7.53 -3.32 -0.18
C ALA A 68 7.21 -3.67 -1.63
N MET A 69 6.26 -2.96 -2.22
CA MET A 69 5.82 -3.21 -3.59
C MET A 69 5.30 -1.93 -4.21
N MET A 70 5.76 -1.62 -5.43
CA MET A 70 5.18 -0.56 -6.24
C MET A 70 4.19 -1.18 -7.23
N LEU A 71 3.00 -0.58 -7.28
CA LEU A 71 1.90 -1.02 -8.13
C LEU A 71 1.58 0.12 -9.09
N VAL A 72 1.67 -0.16 -10.38
CA VAL A 72 1.36 0.80 -11.44
C VAL A 72 0.14 0.25 -12.17
N VAL A 73 -1.01 0.90 -12.00
CA VAL A 73 -2.25 0.52 -12.67
C VAL A 73 -2.17 1.03 -14.12
N GLN A 74 -1.71 0.16 -15.02
CA GLN A 74 -1.69 0.45 -16.45
C GLN A 74 -2.92 -0.14 -17.14
N ASP A 75 -3.41 -1.29 -16.67
CA ASP A 75 -4.64 -1.95 -17.16
C ASP A 75 -5.23 -2.92 -16.11
N GLY A 76 -6.44 -3.45 -16.35
CA GLY A 76 -7.28 -4.21 -15.39
C GLY A 76 -6.68 -5.47 -14.73
N ASN A 77 -5.44 -5.85 -15.06
CA ASN A 77 -4.73 -6.96 -14.44
C ASN A 77 -4.12 -6.57 -13.06
N ASP A 78 -3.62 -5.34 -12.93
CA ASP A 78 -2.95 -4.84 -11.71
C ASP A 78 -3.95 -4.66 -10.54
N LEU A 79 -5.21 -4.40 -10.90
CA LEU A 79 -6.36 -4.35 -10.00
C LEU A 79 -6.62 -5.69 -9.27
N ARG A 80 -6.40 -6.82 -9.94
CA ARG A 80 -6.62 -8.15 -9.36
C ARG A 80 -5.54 -8.49 -8.36
N GLU A 81 -4.31 -8.08 -8.64
CA GLU A 81 -3.18 -8.25 -7.73
C GLU A 81 -3.41 -7.45 -6.45
N LEU A 82 -3.84 -6.20 -6.60
CA LEU A 82 -4.30 -5.36 -5.50
C LEU A 82 -5.42 -6.04 -4.68
N GLN A 83 -6.48 -6.54 -5.31
CA GLN A 83 -7.57 -7.22 -4.62
C GLN A 83 -7.15 -8.48 -3.83
N ARG A 84 -6.07 -9.16 -4.22
CA ARG A 84 -5.54 -10.33 -3.49
C ARG A 84 -4.73 -9.94 -2.25
N LEU A 85 -4.26 -8.70 -2.15
CA LEU A 85 -3.33 -8.25 -1.11
C LEU A 85 -4.01 -7.76 0.17
N GLY A 86 -5.34 -7.69 0.23
CA GLY A 86 -6.08 -7.23 1.41
C GLY A 86 -7.21 -8.17 1.76
#